data_AF-A0AAQ4EKJ4-F1
#
_entry.id   AF-A0AAQ4EKJ4-F1
#
_cell.length_a   1.000
_cell.length_b   1.000
_cell.length_c   1.000
_cell.angle_alpha   90.00
_cell.angle_beta   90.00
_cell.angle_gamma   90.00
#
_symmetry.space_group_name_H-M   'P 1'
#
loop_
_entity.id
_entity.type
_entity.pdbx_description
1 polymer ?
#
loop_
_entity_poly.entity_id
_entity_poly.type
_entity_poly.pdbx_seq_one_letter_code
_entity_poly.pdbx_strand_id
1 'polypeptide(L)'
;MFAGLFYFCCRSGGCRVQSVLPPACRLVYEDNDHGLFTVTLFQKVVDTFKHHCRENKFVVRDFVYDESALLAGKNEIAKLESDKKKQYGLLVRWLKVNFSEAFTAWVHVKALRLFVESVLRYGLPVNFQGMLLQPQKKTAKRLREVLNQLYSHLDTSIAQGPVDDIPGLNLGQQEYYPYVYFKISIDMADTHVRI
;
A
#
# COMPACT_ATOMS: atom_id res chain seq x y z
N MET A 1 -18.00 -3.19 48.85
CA MET A 1 -17.07 -3.14 47.71
C MET A 1 -17.74 -3.90 46.56
N PHE A 2 -18.47 -3.20 45.69
CA PHE A 2 -19.16 -3.83 44.57
C PHE A 2 -18.12 -4.10 43.48
N ALA A 3 -17.91 -5.37 43.16
CA ALA A 3 -16.90 -5.79 42.20
C ALA A 3 -17.49 -5.84 40.80
N GLY A 4 -16.87 -5.08 39.90
CA GLY A 4 -16.76 -5.41 38.47
C GLY A 4 -17.99 -5.15 37.62
N LEU A 5 -17.86 -4.19 36.69
CA LEU A 5 -18.67 -4.18 35.48
C LEU A 5 -18.37 -5.49 34.73
N PHE A 6 -19.31 -6.42 34.75
CA PHE A 6 -19.24 -7.61 33.91
C PHE A 6 -20.13 -7.45 32.70
N TYR A 7 -19.54 -7.67 31.54
CA TYR A 7 -20.20 -7.52 30.25
C TYR A 7 -21.12 -8.71 29.98
N PHE A 8 -22.43 -8.45 29.89
CA PHE A 8 -23.41 -9.43 29.43
C PHE A 8 -23.59 -9.29 27.91
N CYS A 9 -24.05 -10.36 27.26
CA CYS A 9 -24.66 -10.36 25.93
C CYS A 9 -26.07 -10.95 26.13
N CYS A 10 -27.15 -10.34 25.65
CA CYS A 10 -28.45 -11.00 25.61
C CYS A 10 -29.40 -10.30 24.64
N ARG A 11 -29.94 -11.07 23.68
CA ARG A 11 -31.09 -10.67 22.85
C ARG A 11 -32.40 -11.34 23.27
N SER A 12 -32.45 -12.01 24.42
CA SER A 12 -33.64 -12.75 24.85
C SER A 12 -33.74 -12.89 26.38
N GLY A 13 -34.62 -12.06 26.94
CA GLY A 13 -35.24 -12.09 28.26
C GLY A 13 -34.74 -13.10 29.31
N GLY A 14 -34.19 -12.56 30.40
CA GLY A 14 -34.45 -13.07 31.75
C GLY A 14 -33.51 -14.15 32.29
N CYS A 15 -32.23 -13.84 32.49
CA CYS A 15 -31.37 -14.62 33.39
C CYS A 15 -31.72 -14.30 34.86
N ARG A 16 -32.67 -15.04 35.43
CA ARG A 16 -33.05 -14.93 36.83
C ARG A 16 -32.11 -15.78 37.70
N VAL A 17 -30.90 -15.28 37.95
CA VAL A 17 -29.96 -15.92 38.90
C VAL A 17 -30.32 -15.45 40.31
N GLN A 18 -30.44 -16.40 41.25
CA GLN A 18 -31.03 -16.25 42.61
C GLN A 18 -30.27 -15.27 43.55
N SER A 19 -29.32 -14.48 43.04
CA SER A 19 -28.50 -13.54 43.82
C SER A 19 -28.15 -12.24 43.08
N VAL A 20 -28.88 -11.92 42.00
CA VAL A 20 -28.68 -10.69 41.21
C VAL A 20 -29.76 -9.67 41.58
N LEU A 21 -29.35 -8.42 41.82
CA LEU A 21 -30.29 -7.36 42.19
C LEU A 21 -31.27 -7.08 41.02
N PRO A 22 -32.58 -6.92 41.25
CA PRO A 22 -33.58 -6.82 40.18
C PRO A 22 -33.37 -5.67 39.16
N PRO A 23 -32.86 -4.47 39.52
CA PRO A 23 -32.56 -3.42 38.53
C PRO A 23 -31.12 -3.46 37.98
N ALA A 24 -30.39 -4.58 38.11
CA ALA A 24 -28.94 -4.57 37.91
C ALA A 24 -28.42 -4.65 36.47
N CYS A 25 -29.25 -4.93 35.45
CA CYS A 25 -28.81 -5.05 34.06
C CYS A 25 -29.16 -3.81 33.24
N ARG A 26 -28.15 -3.05 32.77
CA ARG A 26 -28.33 -1.88 31.89
C ARG A 26 -27.55 -2.06 30.59
N LEU A 27 -28.19 -1.81 29.45
CA LEU A 27 -27.52 -1.79 28.14
C LEU A 27 -26.62 -0.55 28.04
N VAL A 28 -25.36 -0.75 27.66
CA VAL A 28 -24.35 0.31 27.44
C VAL A 28 -24.20 0.60 25.96
N TYR A 29 -24.09 -0.44 25.14
CA TYR A 29 -23.86 -0.33 23.71
C TYR A 29 -24.44 -1.55 22.99
N GLU A 30 -24.99 -1.39 21.79
CA GLU A 30 -25.46 -2.48 20.94
C GLU A 30 -24.79 -2.37 19.58
N ASP A 31 -24.24 -3.49 19.11
CA ASP A 31 -23.78 -3.70 17.74
C ASP A 31 -24.72 -4.71 17.05
N ASN A 32 -24.57 -4.91 15.74
CA ASN A 32 -25.47 -5.75 14.95
C ASN A 32 -25.58 -7.20 15.45
N ASP A 33 -24.51 -7.74 16.03
CA ASP A 33 -24.43 -9.13 16.47
C ASP A 33 -24.37 -9.28 18.00
N HIS A 34 -24.05 -8.23 18.75
CA HIS A 34 -23.77 -8.31 20.19
C HIS A 34 -24.25 -7.06 20.95
N GLY A 35 -24.85 -7.28 22.12
CA GLY A 35 -25.17 -6.21 23.08
C GLY A 35 -24.21 -6.21 24.25
N LEU A 36 -23.79 -5.03 24.69
CA LEU A 36 -22.91 -4.78 25.83
C LEU A 36 -23.74 -4.33 27.02
N PHE A 37 -23.80 -5.12 28.09
CA PHE A 37 -24.58 -4.76 29.28
C PHE A 37 -23.69 -4.67 30.52
N THR A 38 -24.08 -3.81 31.45
CA THR A 38 -23.50 -3.74 32.79
C THR A 38 -24.37 -4.46 33.79
N VAL A 39 -23.73 -5.27 34.65
CA VAL A 39 -24.39 -6.01 35.72
C VAL A 39 -23.71 -5.71 37.06
N THR A 40 -24.51 -5.37 38.08
CA THR A 40 -24.05 -5.20 39.46
C THR A 40 -24.24 -6.49 40.26
N LEU A 41 -23.17 -7.06 40.79
CA LEU A 41 -23.14 -8.36 41.48
C LEU A 41 -22.46 -8.26 42.85
N PHE A 42 -22.71 -9.25 43.71
CA PHE A 42 -21.96 -9.43 44.96
C PHE A 42 -20.63 -10.17 44.70
N GLN A 43 -19.54 -9.72 45.33
CA GLN A 43 -18.19 -10.25 45.11
C GLN A 43 -18.08 -11.77 45.36
N LYS A 44 -18.80 -12.31 46.35
CA LYS A 44 -18.80 -13.74 46.69
C LYS A 44 -19.47 -14.63 45.63
N VAL A 45 -20.27 -14.06 44.74
CA VAL A 45 -21.09 -14.80 43.77
C VAL A 45 -20.57 -14.61 42.33
N VAL A 46 -19.45 -13.89 42.16
CA VAL A 46 -18.87 -13.58 40.84
C VAL A 46 -18.47 -14.85 40.09
N ASP A 47 -17.85 -15.82 40.76
CA ASP A 47 -17.37 -17.04 40.11
C ASP A 47 -18.52 -17.95 39.65
N THR A 48 -19.56 -18.09 40.48
CA THR A 48 -20.80 -18.81 40.11
C THR A 48 -21.50 -18.14 38.93
N PHE A 49 -21.53 -16.80 38.89
CA PHE A 49 -22.11 -16.05 37.79
C PHE A 49 -21.31 -16.23 36.49
N LYS A 50 -19.97 -16.22 36.55
CA LYS A 50 -19.10 -16.49 35.39
C LYS A 50 -19.35 -17.89 34.83
N HIS A 51 -19.59 -18.89 35.69
CA HIS A 51 -19.90 -20.25 35.27
C HIS A 51 -21.22 -20.32 34.48
N HIS A 52 -22.31 -19.78 35.05
CA HIS A 52 -23.61 -19.73 34.36
C HIS A 52 -23.60 -18.88 33.08
N CYS A 53 -22.78 -17.83 33.02
CA CYS A 53 -22.61 -17.06 31.79
C CYS A 53 -21.97 -17.91 30.68
N ARG A 54 -20.95 -18.70 31.01
CA ARG A 54 -20.28 -19.59 30.04
C ARG A 54 -21.20 -20.70 29.53
N GLU A 55 -22.03 -21.28 30.40
CA GLU A 55 -23.04 -22.28 30.02
C GLU A 55 -24.03 -21.73 28.99
N ASN A 56 -24.43 -20.46 29.15
CA ASN A 56 -25.33 -19.77 28.25
C ASN A 56 -24.62 -19.08 27.07
N LYS A 57 -23.35 -19.40 26.83
CA LYS A 57 -22.50 -18.85 25.74
C LYS A 57 -22.28 -17.33 25.81
N PHE A 58 -22.36 -16.74 27.00
CA PHE A 58 -22.02 -15.33 27.23
C PHE A 58 -20.54 -15.16 27.56
N VAL A 59 -19.92 -14.14 26.97
CA VAL A 59 -18.50 -13.80 27.18
C VAL A 59 -18.38 -12.72 28.23
N VAL A 60 -17.85 -13.09 29.40
CA VAL A 60 -17.60 -12.16 30.49
C VAL A 60 -16.19 -11.59 30.34
N ARG A 61 -16.05 -10.26 30.17
CA ARG A 61 -14.75 -9.58 30.24
C ARG A 61 -14.53 -8.97 31.62
N ASP A 62 -13.34 -9.18 32.16
CA ASP A 62 -12.91 -8.56 33.42
C ASP A 62 -12.52 -7.10 33.14
N PHE A 63 -13.20 -6.16 33.79
CA PHE A 63 -12.88 -4.75 33.70
C PHE A 63 -12.78 -4.13 35.09
N VAL A 64 -11.61 -3.58 35.37
CA VAL A 64 -11.35 -2.77 36.56
C VAL A 64 -11.39 -1.32 36.11
N TYR A 65 -12.35 -0.55 36.65
CA TYR A 65 -12.42 0.87 36.34
C TYR A 65 -11.27 1.60 37.04
N ASP A 66 -10.32 2.07 36.25
CA ASP A 66 -9.25 2.95 36.68
C ASP A 66 -9.32 4.24 35.84
N GLU A 67 -9.67 5.34 36.50
CA GLU A 67 -9.80 6.65 35.86
C GLU A 67 -8.46 7.16 35.32
N SER A 68 -7.35 6.81 35.99
CA SER A 68 -6.00 7.22 35.57
C SER A 68 -5.57 6.52 34.29
N ALA A 69 -5.81 5.21 34.18
CA ALA A 69 -5.51 4.42 32.99
C ALA A 69 -6.37 4.85 31.79
N LEU A 70 -7.64 5.19 32.03
CA LEU A 70 -8.56 5.61 30.97
C LEU A 70 -8.22 6.99 30.40
N LEU A 71 -7.79 7.93 31.27
CA LEU A 71 -7.26 9.23 30.85
C LEU A 71 -5.92 9.09 30.12
N ALA A 72 -5.03 8.21 30.59
CA ALA A 72 -3.75 7.93 29.92
C ALA A 72 -3.96 7.39 28.51
N GLY A 73 -4.87 6.42 28.31
CA GLY A 73 -5.18 5.87 26.99
C GLY A 73 -5.78 6.91 26.03
N LYS A 74 -6.68 7.77 26.51
CA LYS A 74 -7.22 8.88 25.69
C LYS A 74 -6.13 9.87 25.28
N ASN A 75 -5.25 10.24 26.20
CA ASN A 75 -4.13 11.14 25.92
C ASN A 75 -3.12 10.52 24.94
N GLU A 76 -2.87 9.22 25.04
CA GLU A 76 -1.99 8.49 24.11
C GLU A 76 -2.55 8.51 22.69
N ILE A 77 -3.84 8.21 22.51
CA ILE A 77 -4.49 8.26 21.18
C ILE A 77 -4.40 9.68 20.60
N ALA A 78 -4.73 10.70 21.39
CA ALA A 78 -4.66 12.09 20.95
C ALA A 78 -3.22 12.53 20.59
N LYS A 79 -2.23 12.06 21.35
CA LYS A 79 -0.81 12.28 21.08
C LYS A 79 -0.39 11.62 19.76
N LEU A 80 -0.74 10.35 19.56
CA LEU A 80 -0.43 9.60 18.34
C LEU A 80 -1.07 10.22 17.10
N GLU A 81 -2.30 10.71 17.20
CA GLU A 81 -2.95 11.42 16.09
C GLU A 81 -2.25 12.75 15.74
N SER A 82 -1.82 13.50 16.76
CA SER A 82 -1.06 14.73 16.58
C SER A 82 0.29 14.46 15.93
N ASP A 83 1.00 13.43 16.40
CA ASP A 83 2.32 13.06 15.89
C ASP A 83 2.22 12.56 14.45
N LYS A 84 1.21 11.75 14.11
CA LYS A 84 0.92 11.33 12.73
C LYS A 84 0.72 12.54 11.81
N LYS A 85 -0.08 13.52 12.22
CA LYS A 85 -0.34 14.73 11.41
C LYS A 85 0.92 15.55 11.19
N LYS A 86 1.75 15.72 12.23
CA LYS A 86 3.04 16.45 12.12
C LYS A 86 4.03 15.72 11.22
N GLN A 87 4.19 14.41 11.40
CA GLN A 87 5.11 13.61 10.60
C GLN A 87 4.68 13.53 9.14
N TYR A 88 3.37 13.42 8.87
CA TYR A 88 2.87 13.35 7.50
C TYR A 88 3.26 14.58 6.65
N GLY A 89 3.13 15.78 7.22
CA GLY A 89 3.51 17.02 6.51
C GLY A 89 5.00 17.06 6.14
N LEU A 90 5.87 16.68 7.08
CA LEU A 90 7.32 16.60 6.87
C LEU A 90 7.67 15.51 5.84
N LEU A 91 7.04 14.33 5.96
CA LEU A 91 7.28 13.20 5.08
C LEU A 91 6.93 13.53 3.63
N VAL A 92 5.77 14.14 3.37
CA VAL A 92 5.37 14.52 2.01
C VAL A 92 6.34 15.53 1.39
N ARG A 93 6.77 16.53 2.18
CA ARG A 93 7.75 17.52 1.70
C ARG A 93 9.09 16.85 1.38
N TRP A 94 9.55 15.96 2.26
CA TRP A 94 10.79 15.22 2.07
C TRP A 94 10.72 14.30 0.84
N LEU A 95 9.64 13.54 0.68
CA LEU A 95 9.43 12.65 -0.47
C LEU A 95 9.40 13.43 -1.78
N LYS A 96 8.74 14.60 -1.84
CA LYS A 96 8.71 15.42 -3.06
C LYS A 96 10.11 15.83 -3.52
N VAL A 97 10.98 16.25 -2.60
CA VAL A 97 12.36 16.65 -2.91
C VAL A 97 13.21 15.45 -3.32
N ASN A 98 13.15 14.36 -2.56
CA ASN A 98 13.96 13.17 -2.88
C ASN A 98 13.52 12.50 -4.18
N PHE A 99 12.23 12.53 -4.48
CA PHE A 99 11.70 12.00 -5.73
C PHE A 99 12.17 12.82 -6.94
N SER A 100 12.21 14.15 -6.87
CA SER A 100 12.72 14.97 -7.97
C SER A 100 14.21 14.74 -8.23
N GLU A 101 15.01 14.59 -7.17
CA GLU A 101 16.44 14.26 -7.28
C GLU A 101 16.64 12.87 -7.90
N ALA A 102 15.92 11.86 -7.40
CA ALA A 102 16.00 10.49 -7.92
C ALA A 102 15.55 10.40 -9.39
N PHE A 103 14.46 11.10 -9.76
CA PHE A 103 13.98 11.15 -11.13
C PHE A 103 14.99 11.83 -12.06
N THR A 104 15.60 12.91 -11.61
CA THR A 104 16.65 13.61 -12.36
C THR A 104 17.86 12.69 -12.58
N ALA A 105 18.34 12.02 -11.54
CA ALA A 105 19.43 11.05 -11.66
C ALA A 105 19.09 9.90 -12.63
N TRP A 106 17.86 9.40 -12.59
CA TRP A 106 17.39 8.36 -13.52
C TRP A 106 17.42 8.81 -14.98
N VAL A 107 16.98 10.04 -15.28
CA VAL A 107 17.06 10.61 -16.64
C VAL A 107 18.51 10.79 -17.08
N HIS A 108 19.41 11.22 -16.19
CA HIS A 108 20.84 11.34 -16.50
C HIS A 108 21.47 10.00 -16.88
N VAL A 109 21.16 8.92 -16.14
CA VAL A 109 21.63 7.57 -16.47
C VAL A 109 21.11 7.13 -17.84
N LYS A 110 19.87 7.46 -18.20
CA LYS A 110 19.31 7.18 -19.54
C LYS A 110 20.01 7.99 -20.64
N ALA A 111 20.32 9.25 -20.40
CA ALA A 111 21.06 10.09 -21.34
C ALA A 111 22.49 9.57 -21.57
N LEU A 112 23.19 9.18 -20.50
CA LEU A 112 24.51 8.55 -20.60
C LEU A 112 24.45 7.23 -21.37
N ARG A 113 23.44 6.39 -21.10
CA ARG A 113 23.26 5.14 -21.83
C ARG A 113 23.00 5.39 -23.32
N LEU A 114 22.20 6.40 -23.66
CA LEU A 114 21.96 6.83 -25.04
C LEU A 114 23.23 7.28 -25.73
N PHE A 115 24.05 8.06 -25.03
CA PHE A 115 25.34 8.52 -25.54
C PHE A 115 26.27 7.34 -25.84
N VAL A 116 26.45 6.42 -24.88
CA VAL A 116 27.34 5.25 -25.04
C VAL A 116 26.89 4.35 -26.18
N GLU A 117 25.60 4.00 -26.26
CA GLU A 117 25.10 3.14 -27.35
C GLU A 117 25.19 3.83 -28.73
N SER A 118 25.03 5.16 -28.79
CA SER A 118 25.20 5.92 -30.04
C SER A 118 26.65 5.96 -30.50
N VAL A 119 27.61 6.13 -29.58
CA VAL A 119 29.05 6.05 -29.91
C VAL A 119 29.42 4.63 -30.36
N LEU A 120 28.89 3.59 -29.72
CA LEU A 120 29.16 2.20 -30.11
C LEU A 120 28.58 1.83 -31.48
N ARG A 121 27.43 2.38 -31.86
CA ARG A 121 26.81 2.09 -33.17
C ARG A 121 27.36 2.93 -34.32
N TYR A 122 27.52 4.23 -34.12
CA TYR A 122 27.86 5.17 -35.19
C TYR A 122 29.33 5.59 -35.20
N GLY A 123 30.09 5.26 -34.16
CA GLY A 123 31.52 5.56 -34.06
C GLY A 123 31.82 7.04 -33.79
N LEU A 124 33.06 7.42 -34.14
CA LEU A 124 33.58 8.78 -34.02
C LEU A 124 33.82 9.37 -35.41
N PRO A 125 33.70 10.70 -35.59
CA PRO A 125 33.36 11.72 -34.58
C PRO A 125 31.88 11.69 -34.16
N VAL A 126 31.60 12.17 -32.94
CA VAL A 126 30.27 12.14 -32.31
C VAL A 126 29.31 13.10 -33.03
N ASN A 127 28.68 12.64 -34.11
CA ASN A 127 27.72 13.44 -34.89
C ASN A 127 26.33 12.79 -34.88
N PHE A 128 25.69 12.81 -33.71
CA PHE A 128 24.33 12.34 -33.55
C PHE A 128 23.55 13.29 -32.63
N GLN A 129 22.24 13.37 -32.86
CA GLN A 129 21.33 14.20 -32.06
C GLN A 129 20.29 13.31 -31.40
N GLY A 130 20.29 13.28 -30.06
CA GLY A 130 19.27 12.59 -29.28
C GLY A 130 17.94 13.36 -29.31
N MET A 131 16.83 12.64 -29.53
CA MET A 131 15.49 13.22 -29.52
C MET A 131 14.58 12.47 -28.54
N LEU A 132 13.79 13.21 -27.77
CA LEU A 132 12.75 12.64 -26.92
C LEU A 132 11.42 12.71 -27.66
N LEU A 133 10.79 11.55 -27.88
CA LEU A 133 9.51 11.44 -28.58
C LEU A 133 8.43 10.93 -27.61
N GLN A 134 7.33 11.67 -27.49
CA GLN A 134 6.13 11.22 -26.78
C GLN A 134 5.04 10.84 -27.80
N PRO A 135 5.00 9.58 -28.27
CA PRO A 135 3.99 9.15 -29.22
C PRO A 135 2.61 9.01 -28.57
N GLN A 136 1.55 9.29 -29.33
CA GLN A 136 0.20 8.94 -28.89
C GLN A 136 0.01 7.42 -28.97
N LYS A 137 -0.74 6.83 -28.01
CA LYS A 137 -0.94 5.37 -27.91
C LYS A 137 -1.43 4.72 -29.22
N LYS A 138 -2.25 5.42 -30.02
CA LYS A 138 -2.80 4.92 -31.29
C LYS A 138 -1.84 5.06 -32.48
N THR A 139 -0.94 6.04 -32.48
CA THR A 139 -0.06 6.36 -33.62
C THR A 139 1.36 5.80 -33.47
N ALA A 140 1.70 5.22 -32.31
CA ALA A 140 3.03 4.69 -32.02
C ALA A 140 3.51 3.65 -33.06
N LYS A 141 2.61 2.79 -33.57
CA LYS A 141 2.96 1.80 -34.61
C LYS A 141 3.36 2.47 -35.92
N ARG A 142 2.54 3.40 -36.42
CA ARG A 142 2.82 4.16 -37.64
C ARG A 142 4.09 5.00 -37.53
N LEU A 143 4.35 5.59 -36.36
CA LEU A 143 5.59 6.34 -36.12
C LEU A 143 6.83 5.43 -36.26
N ARG A 144 6.77 4.21 -35.70
CA ARG A 144 7.86 3.23 -35.82
C ARG A 144 8.11 2.84 -37.28
N GLU A 145 7.06 2.62 -38.06
CA GLU A 145 7.18 2.30 -39.49
C GLU A 145 7.89 3.42 -40.28
N VAL A 146 7.49 4.68 -40.06
CA VAL A 146 8.09 5.84 -40.74
C VAL A 146 9.57 6.02 -40.33
N LEU A 147 9.89 5.88 -39.03
CA LEU A 147 11.27 5.99 -38.55
C LEU A 147 12.17 4.88 -39.12
N ASN A 148 11.66 3.66 -39.23
CA ASN A 148 12.39 2.56 -39.85
C ASN A 148 12.67 2.81 -41.33
N GLN A 149 11.71 3.37 -42.08
CA GLN A 149 11.94 3.70 -43.48
C GLN A 149 13.03 4.77 -43.65
N LEU A 150 12.94 5.87 -42.87
CA LEU A 150 13.89 6.98 -42.95
C LEU A 150 15.32 6.59 -42.56
N TYR A 151 15.47 5.78 -41.51
CA TYR A 151 16.77 5.43 -40.93
C TYR A 151 17.27 4.04 -41.30
N SER A 152 16.61 3.33 -42.21
CA SER A 152 17.02 2.00 -42.71
C SER A 152 18.48 1.96 -43.19
N HIS A 153 18.95 3.05 -43.81
CA HIS A 153 20.32 3.17 -44.30
C HIS A 153 21.40 3.22 -43.21
N LEU A 154 21.04 3.53 -41.95
CA LEU A 154 21.96 3.54 -40.81
C LEU A 154 22.20 2.15 -40.22
N ASP A 155 21.46 1.14 -40.70
CA ASP A 155 21.71 -0.26 -40.39
C ASP A 155 23.03 -0.71 -41.04
N THR A 156 24.12 -0.26 -40.44
CA THR A 156 25.49 -0.57 -40.83
C THR A 156 25.77 -1.99 -40.37
N SER A 157 25.19 -2.99 -41.04
CA SER A 157 25.71 -4.35 -41.20
C SER A 157 26.54 -4.95 -40.03
N ILE A 158 26.11 -4.79 -38.78
CA ILE A 158 26.55 -5.64 -37.66
C ILE A 158 25.55 -6.80 -37.50
N ALA A 159 24.33 -6.64 -38.03
CA ALA A 159 23.29 -7.68 -38.09
C ALA A 159 23.17 -8.38 -39.46
N GLN A 160 23.96 -7.98 -40.48
CA GLN A 160 23.99 -8.63 -41.80
C GLN A 160 25.06 -9.72 -41.93
N GLY A 161 25.79 -10.04 -40.86
CA GLY A 161 26.42 -11.36 -40.78
C GLY A 161 25.29 -12.40 -40.75
N PRO A 162 25.43 -13.58 -41.40
CA PRO A 162 24.40 -14.60 -41.33
C PRO A 162 24.25 -14.98 -39.86
N VAL A 163 23.18 -14.51 -39.24
CA VAL A 163 22.71 -15.06 -37.96
C VAL A 163 21.96 -16.34 -38.32
N ASP A 164 22.65 -17.25 -39.01
CA ASP A 164 22.25 -18.64 -39.11
C ASP A 164 22.40 -19.21 -37.69
N ASP A 165 21.25 -19.36 -37.04
CA ASP A 165 20.96 -20.36 -36.02
C ASP A 165 22.14 -20.80 -35.15
N ILE A 166 22.50 -20.00 -34.15
CA ILE A 166 23.22 -20.50 -32.96
C ILE A 166 22.16 -20.85 -31.90
N PRO A 167 21.78 -22.13 -31.75
CA PRO A 167 20.83 -22.55 -30.73
C PRO A 167 21.45 -22.37 -29.35
N GLY A 168 20.92 -21.42 -28.56
CA GLY A 168 21.34 -21.18 -27.17
C GLY A 168 21.60 -19.72 -26.81
N LEU A 169 21.70 -18.81 -27.79
CA LEU A 169 21.90 -17.38 -27.57
C LEU A 169 20.66 -16.55 -27.92
N ASN A 170 19.46 -17.07 -27.62
CA ASN A 170 18.22 -16.30 -27.76
C ASN A 170 18.12 -15.27 -26.62
N LEU A 171 18.97 -14.24 -26.70
CA LEU A 171 18.85 -13.02 -25.91
C LEU A 171 17.57 -12.34 -26.42
N GLY A 172 16.45 -12.75 -25.82
CA GLY A 172 15.12 -12.66 -26.42
C GLY A 172 14.85 -11.33 -27.08
N GLN A 173 14.43 -11.39 -28.35
CA GLN A 173 13.79 -10.33 -29.16
C GLN A 173 13.82 -8.93 -28.51
N GLN A 174 15.00 -8.35 -28.33
CA GLN A 174 15.07 -6.92 -28.06
C GLN A 174 14.59 -6.25 -29.34
N GLU A 175 13.63 -5.32 -29.21
CA GLU A 175 13.14 -4.55 -30.35
C GLU A 175 14.33 -3.85 -31.01
N TYR A 176 14.90 -4.46 -32.04
CA TYR A 176 16.05 -3.96 -32.77
C TYR A 176 15.55 -2.96 -33.81
N TYR A 177 16.02 -1.73 -33.67
CA TYR A 177 15.78 -0.67 -34.63
C TYR A 177 17.12 -0.19 -35.18
N PRO A 178 17.17 0.28 -36.45
CA PRO A 178 18.38 0.83 -37.05
C PRO A 178 18.87 2.10 -36.32
N TYR A 179 17.98 2.75 -35.55
CA TYR A 179 18.31 3.83 -34.63
C TYR A 179 18.40 3.33 -33.17
N VAL A 180 19.17 4.04 -32.34
CA VAL A 180 19.24 3.77 -30.89
C VAL A 180 17.91 4.15 -30.23
N TYR A 181 17.28 3.19 -29.55
CA TYR A 181 15.96 3.35 -28.95
C TYR A 181 15.96 2.99 -27.47
N PHE A 182 15.41 3.88 -26.65
CA PHE A 182 15.08 3.58 -25.25
C PHE A 182 13.64 3.93 -24.94
N LYS A 183 12.91 2.95 -24.41
CA LYS A 183 11.60 3.19 -23.81
C LYS A 183 11.76 3.85 -22.44
N ILE A 184 11.12 5.01 -22.27
CA ILE A 184 10.96 5.68 -20.98
C ILE A 184 9.49 5.48 -20.57
N SER A 185 9.27 4.70 -19.52
CA SER A 185 7.94 4.53 -18.92
C SER A 185 7.79 5.55 -17.79
N ILE A 186 6.84 6.47 -17.92
CA ILE A 186 6.55 7.52 -16.92
C ILE A 186 5.33 7.12 -16.06
N ASP A 187 4.73 5.96 -16.35
CA ASP A 187 3.61 5.44 -15.58
C ASP A 187 4.10 4.91 -14.23
N MET A 188 4.07 5.77 -13.21
CA MET A 188 4.50 5.46 -11.85
C MET A 188 3.33 5.17 -10.91
N ALA A 189 2.10 5.21 -11.42
CA ALA A 189 0.90 4.93 -10.66
C ALA A 189 -0.04 4.09 -11.52
N ASP A 190 -0.07 2.78 -11.28
CA ASP A 190 -1.21 1.96 -11.66
C ASP A 190 -2.43 2.53 -10.91
N THR A 191 -3.22 3.34 -11.61
CA THR A 191 -4.34 4.11 -11.04
C THR A 191 -5.56 3.21 -10.86
N HIS A 192 -5.37 2.14 -10.08
CA HIS A 192 -6.43 1.25 -9.60
C HIS A 192 -6.81 1.46 -8.13
N VAL A 193 -6.23 2.46 -7.44
CA VAL A 193 -6.67 2.82 -6.09
C VAL A 193 -7.38 4.17 -6.14
N ARG A 194 -8.71 4.12 -6.24
CA ARG A 194 -9.58 5.24 -5.87
C ARG A 194 -9.49 5.40 -4.35
N ILE A 195 -8.90 6.49 -3.88
CA ILE A 195 -9.05 6.99 -2.52
C ILE A 195 -9.97 8.20 -2.59
#